data_AF-A0A957ZTB1-F1
#
_entry.id   AF-A0A957ZTB1-F1
#
_cell.length_a   1.000
_cell.length_b   1.000
_cell.length_c   1.000
_cell.angle_alpha   90.00
_cell.angle_beta   90.00
_cell.angle_gamma   90.00
#
_symmetry.space_group_name_H-M   'P 1'
#
loop_
_entity.id
_entity.type
_entity.pdbx_description
1 polymer ?
#
loop_
_entity_poly.entity_id
_entity_poly.type
_entity_poly.pdbx_seq_one_letter_code
_entity_poly.pdbx_strand_id
1 'polypeptide(L)'
;MSCSVFACFCPFDSIKMNHDFELAVYDRYPQLVYDKAELTVPVEYYAALWPTQYAEEEAARRQKEEDDRRAAEEKAKQAAAKKAAAAGAAATGEKPKRSKEEIEAMKAKAKAKTAAAKGEAGGASDDDAKKARLEELKRKAAERAKQRKQEDD
;
A
#
# COMPACT_ATOMS: atom_id res chain seq x y z
N MET A 1 -22.67 -24.71 -12.19
CA MET A 1 -22.82 -23.40 -11.50
C MET A 1 -21.93 -22.40 -12.20
N SER A 2 -22.52 -21.43 -12.91
CA SER A 2 -21.86 -20.38 -13.69
C SER A 2 -21.91 -19.02 -12.95
N CYS A 3 -21.57 -19.02 -11.66
CA CYS A 3 -21.75 -17.87 -10.75
C CYS A 3 -20.66 -16.77 -10.85
N SER A 4 -19.72 -16.88 -11.79
CA SER A 4 -18.69 -15.87 -12.08
C SER A 4 -17.81 -15.41 -10.89
N VAL A 5 -17.78 -16.16 -9.78
CA VAL A 5 -17.01 -15.80 -8.58
C VAL A 5 -15.49 -15.74 -8.87
N PHE A 6 -15.01 -16.61 -9.76
CA PHE A 6 -13.59 -16.64 -10.15
C PHE A 6 -13.15 -15.38 -10.89
N ALA A 7 -14.04 -14.78 -11.70
CA ALA A 7 -13.74 -13.51 -12.37
C ALA A 7 -13.64 -12.35 -11.37
N CYS A 8 -14.45 -12.37 -10.30
CA CYS A 8 -14.40 -11.36 -9.24
C CYS A 8 -13.13 -11.46 -8.36
N PHE A 9 -12.66 -12.68 -8.09
CA PHE A 9 -11.48 -12.89 -7.25
C PHE A 9 -10.16 -12.63 -7.98
N CYS A 10 -10.13 -12.68 -9.32
CA CYS A 10 -8.89 -12.57 -10.07
C CYS A 10 -8.31 -11.14 -10.02
N PRO A 11 -7.13 -10.90 -9.42
CA PRO A 11 -6.58 -9.54 -9.30
C PRO A 11 -5.94 -9.03 -10.61
N PHE A 12 -5.71 -9.91 -11.58
CA PHE A 12 -5.05 -9.61 -12.86
C PHE A 12 -5.96 -9.85 -14.06
N ASP A 13 -7.25 -10.12 -13.82
CA ASP A 13 -8.23 -10.36 -14.87
C ASP A 13 -7.82 -11.45 -15.90
N SER A 14 -7.17 -12.51 -15.40
CA SER A 14 -6.71 -13.64 -16.23
C SER A 14 -7.85 -14.56 -16.69
N ILE A 15 -9.03 -14.48 -16.07
CA ILE A 15 -10.19 -15.30 -16.40
C ILE A 15 -11.44 -14.43 -16.50
N LYS A 16 -12.04 -14.42 -17.68
CA LYS A 16 -13.32 -13.77 -18.00
C LYS A 16 -14.32 -14.87 -18.41
N MET A 17 -15.60 -14.71 -18.05
CA MET A 17 -16.64 -15.71 -18.34
C MET A 17 -17.21 -15.50 -19.74
N ASN A 18 -17.07 -16.47 -20.65
CA ASN A 18 -17.62 -16.41 -22.01
C ASN A 18 -19.16 -16.35 -22.06
N HIS A 19 -19.69 -15.85 -23.17
CA HIS A 19 -21.12 -15.86 -23.49
C HIS A 19 -21.56 -17.09 -24.30
N ASP A 20 -20.80 -18.19 -24.21
CA ASP A 20 -21.18 -19.45 -24.85
C ASP A 20 -22.12 -20.22 -23.93
N PHE A 21 -23.40 -20.29 -24.33
CA PHE A 21 -24.46 -20.96 -23.58
C PHE A 21 -24.89 -22.29 -24.22
N GLU A 22 -24.37 -22.64 -25.39
CA GLU A 22 -24.78 -23.82 -26.16
C GLU A 22 -23.82 -25.01 -25.99
N LEU A 23 -23.36 -25.24 -24.75
CA LEU A 23 -22.38 -26.27 -24.41
C LEU A 23 -23.00 -27.63 -24.04
N ALA A 24 -24.23 -27.90 -24.48
CA ALA A 24 -24.94 -29.13 -24.13
C ALA A 24 -24.39 -30.33 -24.91
N VAL A 25 -23.85 -31.31 -24.19
CA VAL A 25 -23.33 -32.57 -24.76
C VAL A 25 -23.87 -33.78 -24.01
N TYR A 26 -23.92 -34.93 -24.69
CA TYR A 26 -24.46 -36.19 -24.15
C TYR A 26 -23.54 -36.85 -23.12
N ASP A 27 -22.23 -36.83 -23.37
CA ASP A 27 -21.23 -37.43 -22.50
C ASP A 27 -20.52 -36.37 -21.66
N ARG A 28 -20.27 -36.70 -20.39
CA ARG A 28 -19.59 -35.78 -19.45
C ARG A 28 -18.09 -35.69 -19.70
N TYR A 29 -17.45 -36.80 -20.03
CA TYR A 29 -16.01 -36.87 -20.23
C TYR A 29 -15.71 -37.42 -21.63
N PRO A 30 -14.75 -36.82 -22.36
CA PRO A 30 -13.92 -35.67 -21.98
C PRO A 30 -14.55 -34.28 -22.21
N GLN A 31 -15.77 -34.20 -22.75
CA GLN A 31 -16.30 -33.00 -23.41
C GLN A 31 -16.58 -31.81 -22.46
N LEU A 32 -16.83 -32.02 -21.16
CA LEU A 32 -17.00 -30.94 -20.18
C LEU A 32 -15.71 -30.58 -19.43
N VAL A 33 -14.60 -31.27 -19.73
CA VAL A 33 -13.31 -31.02 -19.09
C VAL A 33 -12.40 -30.36 -20.09
N TYR A 34 -12.33 -29.04 -20.00
CA TYR A 34 -11.54 -28.22 -20.89
C TYR A 34 -10.07 -28.17 -20.47
N ASP A 35 -9.18 -28.35 -21.45
CA ASP A 35 -7.74 -28.19 -21.27
C ASP A 35 -7.32 -26.72 -21.33
N LYS A 36 -6.17 -26.39 -20.74
CA LYS A 36 -5.65 -25.00 -20.75
C LYS A 36 -5.58 -24.40 -22.15
N ALA A 37 -5.24 -25.19 -23.16
CA ALA A 37 -5.13 -24.73 -24.55
C ALA A 37 -6.48 -24.21 -25.07
N GLU A 38 -7.59 -24.82 -24.66
CA GLU A 38 -8.95 -24.44 -25.06
C GLU A 38 -9.47 -23.24 -24.26
N LEU A 39 -9.10 -23.11 -22.97
CA LEU A 39 -9.43 -21.92 -22.17
C LEU A 39 -8.62 -20.69 -22.59
N THR A 40 -7.47 -20.87 -23.26
CA THR A 40 -6.58 -19.76 -23.63
C THR A 40 -7.09 -19.11 -24.92
N VAL A 41 -7.96 -18.12 -24.77
CA VAL A 41 -8.49 -17.31 -25.88
C VAL A 41 -7.70 -16.02 -26.08
N PRO A 42 -7.57 -15.51 -27.32
CA PRO A 42 -6.88 -14.26 -27.60
C PRO A 42 -7.68 -13.05 -27.08
N VAL A 43 -6.99 -11.92 -26.85
CA VAL A 43 -7.61 -10.70 -26.28
C VAL A 43 -8.64 -10.10 -27.25
N GLU A 44 -8.42 -10.27 -28.55
CA GLU A 44 -9.32 -9.86 -29.62
C GLU A 44 -10.71 -10.50 -29.49
N TYR A 45 -10.77 -11.75 -29.02
CA TYR A 45 -12.03 -12.44 -28.76
C TYR A 45 -12.82 -11.76 -27.63
N TYR A 46 -12.12 -11.34 -26.56
CA TYR A 46 -12.74 -10.57 -25.48
C TYR A 46 -13.23 -9.21 -25.96
N ALA A 47 -12.44 -8.50 -26.78
CA ALA A 47 -12.82 -7.20 -27.34
C ALA A 47 -14.07 -7.28 -28.23
N ALA A 48 -14.26 -8.39 -28.95
CA ALA A 48 -15.44 -8.62 -29.77
C ALA A 48 -16.70 -8.89 -28.93
N LEU A 49 -16.57 -9.61 -27.81
CA LEU A 49 -17.70 -9.96 -26.95
C LEU A 49 -18.13 -8.82 -26.00
N TRP A 50 -17.18 -8.03 -25.48
CA TRP A 50 -17.45 -6.91 -24.57
C TRP A 50 -16.74 -5.62 -25.02
N PRO A 51 -17.20 -4.98 -26.10
CA PRO A 51 -16.53 -3.80 -26.64
C PRO A 51 -16.49 -2.62 -25.67
N THR A 52 -17.54 -2.44 -24.86
CA THR A 52 -17.63 -1.34 -23.88
C THR A 52 -16.67 -1.55 -22.70
N GLN A 53 -16.73 -2.73 -22.07
CA GLN A 53 -15.87 -3.04 -20.91
C GLN A 53 -14.40 -3.07 -21.31
N TYR A 54 -14.08 -3.64 -22.48
CA TYR A 54 -12.71 -3.63 -22.99
C TYR A 54 -12.16 -2.22 -23.17
N ALA A 55 -12.96 -1.29 -23.70
CA ALA A 55 -12.55 0.10 -23.85
C ALA A 55 -12.27 0.80 -22.51
N GLU A 56 -13.10 0.53 -21.50
CA GLU A 56 -12.91 1.05 -20.13
C GLU A 56 -11.66 0.47 -19.47
N GLU A 57 -11.44 -0.85 -19.58
CA GLU A 57 -10.26 -1.53 -19.04
C GLU A 57 -8.96 -1.06 -19.69
N GLU A 58 -8.94 -0.88 -21.02
CA GLU A 58 -7.78 -0.35 -21.74
C GLU A 58 -7.52 1.13 -21.42
N ALA A 59 -8.55 1.92 -21.13
CA ALA A 59 -8.37 3.27 -20.60
C ALA A 59 -7.76 3.24 -19.20
N ALA A 60 -8.25 2.38 -18.31
CA ALA A 60 -7.74 2.22 -16.96
C ALA A 60 -6.30 1.69 -16.94
N ARG A 61 -5.95 0.75 -17.84
CA ARG A 61 -4.57 0.26 -18.01
C ARG A 61 -3.62 1.38 -18.42
N ARG A 62 -3.99 2.19 -19.42
CA ARG A 62 -3.18 3.34 -19.85
C ARG A 62 -2.97 4.34 -18.71
N GLN A 63 -4.00 4.63 -17.92
CA GLN A 63 -3.86 5.51 -16.76
C GLN A 63 -2.90 4.95 -15.71
N LYS A 64 -3.02 3.65 -15.38
CA LYS A 64 -2.10 2.98 -14.44
C LYS A 64 -0.66 3.01 -14.94
N GLU A 65 -0.42 2.76 -16.23
CA GLU A 65 0.91 2.82 -16.82
C GLU A 65 1.53 4.22 -16.76
N GLU A 66 0.73 5.26 -16.99
CA GLU A 66 1.15 6.66 -16.86
C GLU A 66 1.48 7.02 -15.41
N ASP A 67 0.65 6.60 -14.46
CA ASP A 67 0.86 6.82 -13.02
C ASP A 67 2.08 6.06 -12.50
N ASP A 68 2.26 4.80 -12.93
CA ASP A 68 3.43 3.99 -12.59
C ASP A 68 4.72 4.59 -13.17
N ARG A 69 4.66 5.12 -14.40
CA ARG A 69 5.79 5.84 -15.01
C ARG A 69 6.13 7.09 -14.21
N ARG A 70 5.13 7.90 -13.86
CA ARG A 70 5.33 9.12 -13.04
C ARG A 70 5.88 8.78 -11.65
N ALA A 71 5.37 7.74 -11.01
CA ALA A 71 5.84 7.28 -9.71
C ALA A 71 7.26 6.72 -9.79
N ALA A 72 7.61 6.01 -10.87
CA ALA A 72 8.96 5.53 -11.12
C ALA A 72 9.94 6.69 -11.35
N GLU A 73 9.55 7.69 -12.13
CA GLU A 73 10.34 8.91 -12.34
C GLU A 73 10.54 9.71 -11.04
N GLU A 74 9.52 9.83 -10.21
CA GLU A 74 9.63 10.50 -8.92
C GLU A 74 10.54 9.72 -7.96
N LYS A 75 10.36 8.40 -7.86
CA LYS A 75 11.25 7.52 -7.09
C LYS A 75 12.69 7.58 -7.60
N ALA A 76 12.90 7.67 -8.91
CA ALA A 76 14.22 7.82 -9.52
C ALA A 76 14.85 9.19 -9.18
N LYS A 77 14.08 10.29 -9.24
CA LYS A 77 14.54 11.63 -8.83
C LYS A 77 14.85 11.69 -7.34
N GLN A 78 14.03 11.09 -6.48
CA GLN A 78 14.26 11.01 -5.04
C GLN A 78 15.48 10.13 -4.71
N ALA A 79 15.67 9.01 -5.40
CA ALA A 79 16.85 8.16 -5.26
C ALA A 79 18.12 8.87 -5.73
N ALA A 80 18.06 9.62 -6.84
CA ALA A 80 19.15 10.43 -7.34
C ALA A 80 19.50 11.58 -6.38
N ALA A 81 18.50 12.27 -5.81
CA ALA A 81 18.70 13.32 -4.81
C ALA A 81 19.31 12.78 -3.51
N LYS A 82 18.85 11.61 -3.03
CA LYS A 82 19.46 10.94 -1.86
C LYS A 82 20.88 10.48 -2.14
N LYS A 83 21.17 9.98 -3.34
CA LYS A 83 22.52 9.58 -3.75
C LYS A 83 23.45 10.80 -3.89
N ALA A 84 22.94 11.94 -4.39
CA ALA A 84 23.66 13.19 -4.45
C ALA A 84 23.92 13.79 -3.06
N ALA A 85 22.97 13.69 -2.13
CA ALA A 85 23.17 14.09 -0.73
C ALA A 85 24.20 13.21 -0.01
N ALA A 86 24.21 11.90 -0.29
CA ALA A 86 25.22 10.98 0.25
C ALA A 86 26.61 11.22 -0.35
N ALA A 87 26.70 11.59 -1.64
CA ALA A 87 27.96 11.95 -2.30
C ALA A 87 28.48 13.32 -1.83
N GLY A 88 27.59 14.29 -1.58
CA GLY A 88 27.95 15.59 -0.98
C GLY A 88 28.55 15.42 0.43
N ALA A 89 28.01 14.51 1.23
CA ALA A 89 28.56 14.15 2.54
C ALA A 89 29.92 13.41 2.47
N ALA A 90 30.31 12.88 1.31
CA ALA A 90 31.59 12.21 1.09
C ALA A 90 32.63 13.13 0.42
N ALA A 91 32.21 14.17 -0.29
CA ALA A 91 33.09 15.13 -0.98
C ALA A 91 33.51 16.33 -0.11
N THR A 92 32.75 16.67 0.94
CA THR A 92 33.26 17.49 2.04
C THR A 92 33.84 16.56 3.10
N GLY A 93 35.16 16.49 3.20
CA GLY A 93 35.90 15.69 4.19
C GLY A 93 35.72 16.14 5.65
N GLU A 94 34.50 16.48 6.07
CA GLU A 94 34.19 16.75 7.47
C GLU A 94 32.85 16.11 7.84
N LYS A 95 32.93 14.87 8.32
CA LYS A 95 31.94 14.32 9.25
C LYS A 95 31.73 15.39 10.32
N PRO A 96 30.52 15.93 10.59
CA PRO A 96 30.34 16.74 11.78
C PRO A 96 30.33 15.76 12.95
N LYS A 97 31.51 15.28 13.34
CA LYS A 97 31.80 14.94 14.72
C LYS A 97 31.78 16.28 15.45
N ARG A 98 30.59 16.84 15.64
CA ARG A 98 30.33 17.65 16.83
C ARG A 98 30.89 16.80 17.97
N SER A 99 31.92 17.31 18.62
CA SER A 99 32.61 16.57 19.67
C SER A 99 31.56 16.05 20.66
N LYS A 100 31.84 14.93 21.31
CA LYS A 100 30.88 14.31 22.25
C LYS A 100 30.33 15.34 23.24
N GLU A 101 31.16 16.31 23.63
CA GLU A 101 30.82 17.48 24.43
C GLU A 101 29.85 18.46 23.77
N GLU A 102 29.93 18.71 22.47
CA GLU A 102 29.00 19.62 21.79
C GLU A 102 27.61 18.98 21.59
N ILE A 103 27.56 17.65 21.42
CA ILE A 103 26.30 16.89 21.43
C ILE A 103 25.71 16.84 22.84
N GLU A 104 26.54 16.68 23.88
CA GLU A 104 26.09 16.74 25.27
C GLU A 104 25.67 18.15 25.69
N ALA A 105 26.32 19.19 25.19
CA ALA A 105 25.92 20.58 25.37
C ALA A 105 24.62 20.89 24.62
N MET A 106 24.39 20.32 23.43
CA MET A 106 23.12 20.49 22.71
C MET A 106 21.99 19.72 23.38
N LYS A 107 22.26 18.53 23.93
CA LYS A 107 21.30 17.78 24.75
C LYS A 107 21.05 18.47 26.09
N ALA A 108 22.05 19.09 26.71
CA ALA A 108 21.89 19.89 27.92
C ALA A 108 21.09 21.16 27.63
N LYS A 109 21.31 21.82 26.48
CA LYS A 109 20.52 22.96 26.02
C LYS A 109 19.09 22.55 25.68
N ALA A 110 18.87 21.40 25.05
CA ALA A 110 17.53 20.86 24.80
C ALA A 110 16.81 20.48 26.10
N LYS A 111 17.53 19.86 27.05
CA LYS A 111 17.02 19.47 28.36
C LYS A 111 16.72 20.70 29.23
N ALA A 112 17.54 21.74 29.16
CA ALA A 112 17.31 23.04 29.79
C ALA A 112 16.14 23.78 29.14
N LYS A 113 15.96 23.68 27.82
CA LYS A 113 14.80 24.26 27.11
C LYS A 113 13.50 23.54 27.45
N THR A 114 13.52 22.20 27.59
CA THR A 114 12.38 21.44 28.09
C THR A 114 12.13 21.67 29.59
N ALA A 115 13.16 21.96 30.38
CA ALA A 115 13.03 22.29 31.79
C ALA A 115 12.51 23.73 31.99
N ALA A 116 12.92 24.68 31.15
CA ALA A 116 12.39 26.04 31.12
C ALA A 116 10.92 26.06 30.65
N ALA A 117 10.58 25.28 29.62
CA ALA A 117 9.18 25.08 29.20
C ALA A 117 8.33 24.41 30.29
N LYS A 118 8.94 23.57 31.15
CA LYS A 118 8.30 22.98 32.33
C LYS A 118 8.21 23.94 33.54
N GLY A 119 8.96 25.05 33.51
CA GLY A 119 8.92 26.09 34.54
C GLY A 119 7.84 27.15 34.31
N GLU A 120 7.39 27.35 33.07
CA GLU A 120 6.35 28.34 32.72
C GLU A 120 4.94 27.75 32.58
N ALA A 121 4.78 26.43 32.62
CA ALA A 121 3.47 25.77 32.61
C ALA A 121 3.20 25.06 33.94
N GLY A 122 2.65 25.79 34.90
CA GLY A 122 2.04 25.19 36.08
C GLY A 122 0.81 24.36 35.69
N GLY A 123 0.83 23.06 35.98
CA GLY A 123 -0.36 22.19 35.95
C GLY A 123 -0.14 20.84 35.25
N ALA A 124 -0.06 19.77 36.05
CA ALA A 124 0.12 18.35 35.70
C ALA A 124 1.41 17.99 34.94
N SER A 125 2.13 16.97 35.45
CA SER A 125 3.38 16.54 34.83
C SER A 125 3.14 16.09 33.38
N ASP A 126 3.98 16.53 32.45
CA ASP A 126 3.95 16.11 31.03
C ASP A 126 3.97 14.58 30.87
N ASP A 127 4.48 13.88 31.88
CA ASP A 127 4.51 12.43 32.01
C ASP A 127 3.14 11.81 32.38
N ASP A 128 2.34 12.47 33.24
CA ASP A 128 0.96 12.06 33.53
C ASP A 128 0.04 12.22 32.33
N ALA A 129 0.19 13.32 31.58
CA ALA A 129 -0.60 13.56 30.37
C ALA A 129 -0.28 12.51 29.27
N LYS A 130 0.98 12.11 29.12
CA LYS A 130 1.38 11.03 28.20
C LYS A 130 0.85 9.67 28.66
N LYS A 131 0.87 9.40 29.97
CA LYS A 131 0.34 8.16 30.53
C LYS A 131 -1.16 8.04 30.32
N ALA A 132 -1.92 9.11 30.52
CA ALA A 132 -3.35 9.15 30.26
C ALA A 132 -3.68 8.92 28.77
N ARG A 133 -2.94 9.56 27.86
CA ARG A 133 -3.12 9.38 26.41
C ARG A 133 -2.79 7.96 25.94
N LEU A 134 -1.79 7.32 26.54
CA LEU A 134 -1.42 5.94 26.25
C LEU A 134 -2.48 4.95 26.75
N GLU A 135 -3.06 5.17 27.93
CA GLU A 135 -4.19 4.41 28.47
C GLU A 135 -5.43 4.54 27.58
N GLU A 136 -5.76 5.75 27.12
CA GLU A 136 -6.88 5.99 26.22
C GLU A 136 -6.70 5.28 24.87
N LEU A 137 -5.49 5.30 24.31
CA LEU A 137 -5.17 4.59 23.06
C LEU A 137 -5.31 3.07 23.22
N LYS A 138 -4.88 2.52 24.35
CA LYS A 138 -5.03 1.09 24.67
C LYS A 138 -6.50 0.70 24.82
N ARG A 139 -7.32 1.55 25.44
CA ARG A 139 -8.77 1.33 25.58
C ARG A 139 -9.47 1.33 24.21
N LYS A 140 -9.17 2.31 23.36
CA LYS A 140 -9.71 2.39 21.99
C LYS A 140 -9.27 1.20 21.13
N ALA A 141 -8.03 0.75 21.27
CA ALA A 141 -7.54 -0.43 20.55
C ALA A 141 -8.26 -1.72 21.01
N ALA A 142 -8.49 -1.87 22.31
CA ALA A 142 -9.23 -3.01 22.86
C ALA A 142 -10.71 -3.01 22.46
N GLU A 143 -11.35 -1.84 22.39
CA GLU A 143 -12.74 -1.71 21.93
C GLU A 143 -12.85 -2.05 20.44
N ARG A 144 -11.94 -1.53 19.61
CA ARG A 144 -11.90 -1.85 18.17
C ARG A 144 -11.61 -3.33 17.91
N ALA A 145 -10.85 -3.99 18.77
CA ALA A 145 -10.63 -5.44 18.70
C ALA A 145 -11.86 -6.25 19.10
N LYS A 146 -12.69 -5.74 20.02
CA LYS A 146 -13.98 -6.37 20.38
C LYS A 146 -15.04 -6.16 19.31
N GLN A 147 -15.10 -4.97 18.70
CA GLN A 147 -15.99 -4.68 17.58
C GLN A 147 -15.72 -5.61 16.40
N ARG A 148 -14.45 -5.82 16.04
CA ARG A 148 -14.07 -6.79 15.00
C ARG A 148 -14.56 -8.21 15.30
N LYS A 149 -14.44 -8.66 16.55
CA LYS A 149 -14.95 -9.98 16.95
C LYS A 149 -16.48 -10.11 16.96
N GLN A 150 -17.21 -8.99 17.10
CA GLN A 150 -18.67 -8.97 17.00
C GLN A 150 -19.15 -8.81 15.55
N GLU A 151 -18.30 -8.32 14.65
CA GLU A 151 -18.56 -8.26 13.20
C GLU A 151 -18.25 -9.59 12.49
N ASP A 152 -17.44 -10.46 13.11
CA ASP A 152 -17.04 -11.79 12.60
C ASP A 152 -17.94 -12.95 13.09
N ASP A 153 -18.93 -12.71 13.98
CA ASP A 153 -19.94 -13.67 14.51
C ASP A 153 -21.31 -13.41 13.85
#